data_AF-A0A954Z9M6-F1
#
_entry.id   AF-A0A954Z9M6-F1
#
_cell.length_a   1.000
_cell.length_b   1.000
_cell.length_c   1.000
_cell.angle_alpha   90.00
_cell.angle_beta   90.00
_cell.angle_gamma   90.00
#
_symmetry.space_group_name_H-M   'P 1'
#
loop_
_entity.id
_entity.type
_entity.pdbx_description
1 polymer ?
#
loop_
_entity_poly.entity_id
_entity_poly.type
_entity_poly.pdbx_seq_one_letter_code
_entity_poly.pdbx_strand_id
1 'polypeptide(L)'
;MTISRECGTIGGLRPSDDPLLFRLSDLTSANDAEGIPNMSLAHTLKFIINHPLNRDRKLAALERFAAWQIRSRLSAGPHEVPFVNSTRLRASRGLYGATGNIYCGLHEFEDMGFVLHLLRKDDLFVDIGSNVGSYTVLASGAVGAHSIAVEPLKATFDHLMNNIRCNKIENLVTAL
;
A
#
# COMPACT_ATOMS: atom_id res chain seq x y z
N MET A 1 -5.57 1.64 75.87
CA MET A 1 -4.10 1.60 75.92
C MET A 1 -3.58 2.29 74.66
N THR A 2 -2.94 3.43 74.89
CA THR A 2 -2.21 4.44 74.06
C THR A 2 -1.60 3.87 72.75
N ILE A 3 -1.47 4.56 71.60
CA ILE A 3 -0.64 5.74 71.21
C ILE A 3 -1.13 6.19 69.79
N SER A 4 -1.65 7.40 69.54
CA SER A 4 -1.03 8.74 69.30
C SER A 4 -0.27 8.92 67.96
N ARG A 5 -0.82 9.71 67.01
CA ARG A 5 -0.36 11.05 66.57
C ARG A 5 -0.94 11.47 65.20
N GLU A 6 -1.55 12.65 65.18
CA GLU A 6 -1.91 13.45 63.99
C GLU A 6 -0.69 14.14 63.37
N CYS A 7 -0.76 14.46 62.06
CA CYS A 7 -0.34 15.73 61.39
C CYS A 7 -0.23 15.45 59.86
N GLY A 8 -0.77 16.20 58.90
CA GLY A 8 -1.49 17.46 58.92
C GLY A 8 -2.27 17.67 57.61
N THR A 9 -3.09 18.72 57.63
CA THR A 9 -3.82 19.37 56.52
C THR A 9 -2.87 19.75 55.38
N ILE A 10 -3.25 19.94 54.10
CA ILE A 10 -4.03 21.00 53.42
C ILE A 10 -3.98 20.57 51.93
N GLY A 11 -4.99 20.50 51.08
CA GLY A 11 -6.03 21.47 50.73
C GLY A 11 -6.31 21.35 49.21
N GLY A 12 -7.58 21.40 48.80
CA GLY A 12 -7.99 21.89 47.48
C GLY A 12 -8.01 20.93 46.28
N LEU A 13 -8.95 19.98 46.24
CA LEU A 13 -9.50 19.50 44.97
C LEU A 13 -10.49 20.53 44.42
N ARG A 14 -10.19 21.15 43.27
CA ARG A 14 -11.21 21.71 42.37
C ARG A 14 -11.14 20.97 41.02
N PRO A 15 -12.30 20.62 40.45
CA PRO A 15 -12.37 19.90 39.19
C PRO A 15 -12.32 20.87 38.02
N SER A 16 -11.32 20.74 37.16
CA SER A 16 -11.37 21.21 35.79
C SER A 16 -10.22 20.56 35.05
N ASP A 17 -10.52 19.55 34.24
CA ASP A 17 -9.86 19.31 32.96
C ASP A 17 -10.83 18.47 32.12
N ASP A 18 -11.51 19.19 31.25
CA ASP A 18 -12.48 18.75 30.26
C ASP A 18 -11.80 17.83 29.22
N PRO A 19 -12.28 16.59 28.96
CA PRO A 19 -11.69 15.72 27.95
C PRO A 19 -12.00 16.14 26.50
N LEU A 20 -12.72 17.27 26.28
CA LEU A 20 -13.23 17.67 24.97
C LEU A 20 -12.68 19.00 24.43
N LEU A 21 -11.48 19.42 24.85
CA LEU A 21 -10.77 20.57 24.28
C LEU A 21 -9.58 20.14 23.41
N PHE A 22 -9.88 19.47 22.30
CA PHE A 22 -8.96 19.38 21.16
C PHE A 22 -8.82 20.81 20.59
N ARG A 23 -7.67 21.45 20.79
CA ARG A 23 -7.50 22.85 20.37
C ARG A 23 -7.53 22.90 18.84
N LEU A 24 -8.29 23.84 18.28
CA LEU A 24 -8.28 24.16 16.85
C LEU A 24 -6.90 24.60 16.31
N SER A 25 -5.94 24.92 17.19
CA SER A 25 -4.52 25.14 16.86
C SER A 25 -3.75 23.84 16.57
N ASP A 26 -4.28 22.69 16.97
CA ASP A 26 -3.64 21.38 16.81
C ASP A 26 -4.08 20.71 15.49
N LEU A 27 -5.12 21.24 14.83
CA LEU A 27 -5.56 20.86 13.48
C LEU A 27 -4.76 21.54 12.35
N THR A 28 -3.92 22.54 12.66
CA THR A 28 -3.12 23.26 11.64
C THR A 28 -1.76 22.63 11.33
N SER A 29 -1.47 21.44 11.88
CA SER A 29 -0.25 20.68 11.58
C SER A 29 -0.52 19.37 10.81
N ALA A 30 -1.69 19.24 10.17
CA ALA A 30 -2.00 18.11 9.27
C ALA A 30 -1.49 18.38 7.84
N ASN A 31 -0.25 18.87 7.70
CA ASN A 31 0.40 19.10 6.41
C ASN A 31 1.69 18.28 6.24
N ASP A 32 1.87 17.25 7.04
CA ASP A 32 2.94 16.27 6.87
C ASP A 32 2.42 15.08 6.05
N ALA A 33 1.97 15.38 4.83
CA ALA A 33 2.04 14.39 3.77
C ALA A 33 3.53 14.19 3.50
N GLU A 34 4.09 13.13 4.08
CA GLU A 34 5.46 12.70 3.85
C GLU A 34 5.81 12.85 2.37
N GLY A 35 6.87 13.63 2.12
CA GLY A 35 7.26 14.06 0.79
C GLY A 35 7.58 12.89 -0.11
N ILE A 36 6.60 12.44 -0.88
CA ILE A 36 6.85 11.71 -2.12
C ILE A 36 7.38 12.76 -3.09
N PRO A 37 8.67 12.71 -3.49
CA PRO A 37 9.20 13.68 -4.43
C PRO A 37 8.31 13.66 -5.67
N ASN A 38 7.87 14.84 -6.09
CA ASN A 38 7.11 15.02 -7.32
C ASN A 38 7.96 14.39 -8.45
N MET A 39 7.66 13.14 -8.82
CA MET A 39 8.50 12.41 -9.76
C MET A 39 8.36 13.11 -11.10
N SER A 40 9.33 13.97 -11.41
CA SER A 40 9.48 14.56 -12.74
C SER A 40 9.35 13.45 -13.78
N LEU A 41 8.68 13.73 -14.89
CA LEU A 41 8.54 12.80 -16.01
C LEU A 41 9.89 12.17 -16.40
N ALA A 42 10.98 12.94 -16.28
CA ALA A 42 12.34 12.48 -16.52
C ALA A 42 12.77 11.34 -15.57
N HIS A 43 12.41 11.40 -14.29
CA HIS A 43 12.71 10.34 -13.32
C HIS A 43 11.93 9.06 -13.63
N THR A 44 10.65 9.17 -13.95
CA THR A 44 9.82 8.00 -14.32
C THR A 44 10.33 7.34 -15.59
N LEU A 45 10.68 8.12 -16.61
CA LEU A 45 11.26 7.59 -17.85
C LEU A 45 12.63 6.95 -17.61
N LYS A 46 13.49 7.59 -16.81
CA LYS A 46 14.79 7.03 -16.42
C LYS A 46 14.62 5.70 -15.67
N PHE A 47 13.66 5.62 -14.75
CA PHE A 47 13.35 4.39 -14.04
C PHE A 47 12.90 3.28 -14.99
N ILE A 48 11.93 3.55 -15.87
CA ILE A 48 11.40 2.57 -16.84
C ILE A 48 12.52 2.03 -17.75
N ILE A 49 13.35 2.93 -18.29
CA ILE A 49 14.40 2.59 -19.27
C ILE A 49 15.52 1.76 -18.63
N ASN A 50 15.85 2.04 -17.36
CA ASN A 50 16.92 1.35 -16.64
C ASN A 50 16.43 0.13 -15.84
N HIS A 51 15.12 -0.13 -15.83
CA HIS A 51 14.55 -1.25 -15.10
C HIS A 51 15.05 -2.60 -15.65
N PRO A 52 15.47 -3.56 -14.82
CA PRO A 52 16.00 -4.85 -15.26
C PRO A 52 15.11 -5.59 -16.25
N LEU A 53 13.80 -5.67 -15.97
CA LEU A 53 12.81 -6.33 -16.86
C LEU A 53 12.55 -5.62 -18.19
N ASN A 54 13.06 -4.40 -18.37
CA ASN A 54 12.91 -3.63 -19.61
C ASN A 54 14.21 -3.56 -20.44
N ARG A 55 15.32 -4.15 -19.97
CA ARG A 55 16.66 -4.02 -20.58
C ARG A 55 16.65 -4.24 -22.10
N ASP A 56 15.98 -5.30 -22.54
CA ASP A 56 15.93 -5.70 -23.96
C ASP A 56 14.66 -5.23 -24.69
N ARG A 57 13.72 -4.58 -23.98
CA ARG A 57 12.39 -4.20 -24.49
C ARG A 57 11.99 -2.78 -24.09
N LYS A 58 12.95 -1.86 -24.11
CA LYS A 58 12.78 -0.46 -23.70
C LYS A 58 11.66 0.25 -24.46
N LEU A 59 11.56 0.08 -25.78
CA LEU A 59 10.51 0.69 -26.59
C LEU A 59 9.12 0.19 -26.18
N ALA A 60 8.94 -1.12 -26.01
CA ALA A 60 7.67 -1.69 -25.55
C ALA A 60 7.30 -1.20 -24.14
N ALA A 61 8.29 -0.94 -23.27
CA ALA A 61 8.04 -0.37 -21.95
C ALA A 61 7.55 1.08 -22.01
N LEU A 62 8.14 1.89 -22.91
CA LEU A 62 7.69 3.25 -23.18
C LEU A 62 6.30 3.28 -23.83
N GLU A 63 5.99 2.33 -24.72
CA GLU A 63 4.65 2.16 -25.29
C GLU A 63 3.62 1.84 -24.19
N ARG A 64 3.90 0.92 -23.28
CA ARG A 64 3.02 0.64 -22.14
C ARG A 64 2.80 1.87 -21.27
N PHE A 65 3.86 2.63 -21.00
CA PHE A 65 3.76 3.88 -20.26
C PHE A 65 2.86 4.90 -20.99
N ALA A 66 3.10 5.16 -22.28
CA ALA A 66 2.31 6.09 -23.08
C ALA A 66 0.84 5.64 -23.18
N ALA A 67 0.61 4.35 -23.46
CA ALA A 67 -0.73 3.76 -23.53
C ALA A 67 -1.47 3.90 -22.19
N TRP A 68 -0.80 3.69 -21.06
CA TRP A 68 -1.38 3.93 -19.74
C TRP A 68 -1.70 5.41 -19.50
N GLN A 69 -0.81 6.33 -19.87
CA GLN A 69 -1.07 7.76 -19.75
C GLN A 69 -2.33 8.14 -20.54
N ILE A 70 -2.51 7.64 -21.76
CA ILE A 70 -3.69 7.94 -22.58
C ILE A 70 -4.94 7.24 -22.02
N ARG A 71 -4.89 5.91 -21.84
CA ARG A 71 -6.04 5.10 -21.41
C ARG A 71 -6.60 5.56 -20.07
N SER A 72 -5.72 5.80 -19.10
CA SER A 72 -6.17 6.23 -17.77
C SER A 72 -6.87 7.60 -17.79
N ARG A 73 -6.58 8.48 -18.77
CA ARG A 73 -7.25 9.79 -18.94
C ARG A 73 -8.59 9.69 -19.65
N LEU A 74 -8.76 8.73 -20.56
CA LEU A 74 -9.94 8.61 -21.41
C LEU A 74 -11.08 7.81 -20.78
N SER A 75 -10.78 6.96 -19.81
CA SER A 75 -11.77 6.13 -19.14
C SER A 75 -11.79 6.41 -17.64
N ALA A 76 -12.98 6.70 -17.11
CA ALA A 76 -13.21 6.85 -15.68
C ALA A 76 -13.17 5.47 -14.99
N GLY A 77 -12.53 5.40 -13.83
CA GLY A 77 -12.52 4.23 -12.97
C GLY A 77 -11.29 3.31 -13.11
N PRO A 78 -11.30 2.17 -12.39
CA PRO A 78 -10.16 1.26 -12.33
C PRO A 78 -9.99 0.43 -13.60
N HIS A 79 -8.73 0.15 -13.94
CA HIS A 79 -8.33 -0.68 -15.06
C HIS A 79 -7.69 -1.97 -14.59
N GLU A 80 -8.19 -3.08 -15.11
CA GLU A 80 -7.52 -4.37 -14.98
C GLU A 80 -6.39 -4.48 -16.00
N VAL A 81 -5.19 -4.74 -15.50
CA VAL A 81 -3.99 -4.99 -16.29
C VAL A 81 -3.44 -6.38 -15.99
N PRO A 82 -2.84 -7.08 -16.97
CA PRO A 82 -2.05 -8.27 -16.69
C PRO A 82 -0.89 -7.94 -15.74
N PHE A 83 -0.55 -8.85 -14.84
CA PHE A 83 0.56 -8.68 -13.89
C PHE A 83 1.56 -9.83 -14.00
N VAL A 84 1.50 -10.85 -13.13
CA VAL A 84 2.39 -12.01 -13.14
C VAL A 84 1.59 -13.30 -13.34
N ASN A 85 2.08 -14.22 -14.16
CA ASN A 85 1.36 -15.45 -14.54
C ASN A 85 -0.05 -15.12 -15.06
N SER A 86 -1.09 -15.74 -14.49
CA SER A 86 -2.49 -15.48 -14.82
C SER A 86 -3.14 -14.36 -14.00
N THR A 87 -2.38 -13.68 -13.14
CA THR A 87 -2.93 -12.65 -12.24
C THR A 87 -3.15 -11.32 -12.94
N ARG A 88 -3.99 -10.49 -12.33
CA ARG A 88 -4.31 -9.13 -12.77
C ARG A 88 -4.20 -8.15 -11.61
N LEU A 89 -3.89 -6.90 -11.93
CA LEU A 89 -3.99 -5.78 -11.00
C LEU A 89 -5.02 -4.77 -11.50
N ARG A 90 -5.88 -4.35 -10.58
CA ARG A 90 -6.77 -3.20 -10.73
C ARG A 90 -6.02 -1.95 -10.30
N ALA A 91 -5.78 -1.08 -11.26
CA ALA A 91 -5.08 0.18 -11.06
C ALA A 91 -5.92 1.37 -11.53
N SER A 92 -5.77 2.49 -10.84
CA SER A 92 -6.41 3.77 -11.17
C SER A 92 -5.35 4.86 -11.21
N ARG A 93 -5.66 6.00 -11.81
CA ARG A 93 -4.80 7.20 -11.72
C ARG A 93 -4.54 7.54 -10.26
N GLY A 94 -3.30 7.86 -9.92
CA GLY A 94 -2.89 8.22 -8.55
C GLY A 94 -2.49 7.05 -7.65
N LEU A 95 -2.72 5.79 -8.06
CA LEU A 95 -2.25 4.61 -7.33
C LEU A 95 -0.81 4.28 -7.73
N TYR A 96 0.15 5.08 -7.25
CA TYR A 96 1.56 5.00 -7.67
C TYR A 96 2.16 3.58 -7.53
N GLY A 97 1.89 2.90 -6.40
CA GLY A 97 2.34 1.53 -6.15
C GLY A 97 1.75 0.47 -7.10
N ALA A 98 0.58 0.73 -7.69
CA ALA A 98 -0.01 -0.13 -8.72
C ALA A 98 0.57 0.19 -10.11
N THR A 99 0.78 1.47 -10.42
CA THR A 99 1.18 1.91 -11.76
C THR A 99 2.60 1.52 -12.14
N GLY A 100 3.53 1.40 -11.17
CA GLY A 100 4.87 0.90 -11.44
C GLY A 100 4.90 -0.51 -12.03
N ASN A 101 4.01 -1.39 -11.55
CA ASN A 101 3.87 -2.76 -12.07
C ASN A 101 3.37 -2.80 -13.52
N ILE A 102 2.58 -1.79 -13.95
CA ILE A 102 2.09 -1.70 -15.33
C ILE A 102 3.24 -1.48 -16.31
N TYR A 103 4.21 -0.63 -15.94
CA TYR A 103 5.30 -0.27 -16.84
C TYR A 103 6.41 -1.32 -16.82
N CYS A 104 6.74 -1.82 -15.62
CA CYS A 104 7.94 -2.61 -15.38
C CYS A 104 7.67 -4.11 -15.18
N GLY A 105 6.41 -4.53 -15.09
CA GLY A 105 6.05 -5.90 -14.69
C GLY A 105 6.14 -6.04 -13.18
N LEU A 106 7.35 -5.99 -12.62
CA LEU A 106 7.61 -5.92 -11.18
C LEU A 106 8.10 -4.52 -10.83
N HIS A 107 7.42 -3.80 -9.94
CA HIS A 107 7.80 -2.44 -9.55
C HIS A 107 9.10 -2.42 -8.75
N GLU A 108 9.22 -3.33 -7.78
CA GLU A 108 10.41 -3.52 -6.95
C GLU A 108 11.04 -4.85 -7.38
N PHE A 109 11.86 -4.81 -8.43
CA PHE A 109 12.30 -6.03 -9.13
C PHE A 109 12.94 -7.06 -8.20
N GLU A 110 13.87 -6.64 -7.34
CA GLU A 110 14.60 -7.55 -6.45
C GLU A 110 13.67 -8.12 -5.37
N ASP A 111 12.87 -7.28 -4.72
CA ASP A 111 12.01 -7.69 -3.61
C ASP A 111 10.83 -8.55 -4.09
N MET A 112 10.13 -8.12 -5.14
CA MET A 112 9.04 -8.91 -5.75
C MET A 112 9.58 -10.19 -6.41
N GLY A 113 10.77 -10.10 -7.01
CA GLY A 113 11.47 -11.27 -7.54
C GLY A 113 11.79 -12.26 -6.43
N PHE A 114 12.31 -11.79 -5.31
CA PHE A 114 12.60 -12.63 -4.15
C PHE A 114 11.35 -13.38 -3.66
N VAL A 115 10.22 -12.68 -3.53
CA VAL A 115 8.95 -13.31 -3.12
C VAL A 115 8.52 -14.40 -4.11
N LEU A 116 8.60 -14.14 -5.42
CA LEU A 116 8.26 -15.13 -6.46
C LEU A 116 9.16 -16.39 -6.39
N HIS A 117 10.45 -16.21 -6.14
CA HIS A 117 11.41 -17.32 -6.17
C HIS A 117 11.47 -18.08 -4.84
N LEU A 118 11.21 -17.42 -3.72
CA LEU A 118 11.26 -18.01 -2.38
C LEU A 118 9.98 -18.77 -2.04
N LEU A 119 8.82 -18.12 -2.17
CA LEU A 119 7.57 -18.66 -1.63
C LEU A 119 7.11 -19.95 -2.32
N ARG A 120 6.41 -20.79 -1.56
CA ARG A 120 5.72 -22.00 -2.01
C ARG A 120 4.26 -21.96 -1.54
N LYS A 121 3.43 -22.81 -2.16
CA LYS A 121 1.97 -22.84 -1.93
C LYS A 121 1.55 -23.09 -0.47
N ASP A 122 2.39 -23.77 0.30
CA ASP A 122 2.09 -24.13 1.69
C ASP A 122 2.64 -23.12 2.70
N ASP A 123 3.29 -22.04 2.22
CA ASP A 123 3.84 -20.99 3.08
C ASP A 123 2.77 -19.95 3.46
N LEU A 124 3.05 -19.23 4.54
CA LEU A 124 2.30 -18.04 4.96
C LEU A 124 3.14 -16.78 4.69
N PHE A 125 2.58 -15.87 3.88
CA PHE A 125 3.14 -14.55 3.63
C PHE A 125 2.38 -13.48 4.41
N VAL A 126 3.09 -12.53 5.00
CA VAL A 126 2.47 -11.43 5.76
C VAL A 126 2.81 -10.11 5.07
N ASP A 127 1.79 -9.47 4.49
CA ASP A 127 1.88 -8.23 3.71
C ASP A 127 1.40 -7.06 4.58
N ILE A 128 2.33 -6.40 5.28
CA ILE A 128 2.04 -5.27 6.17
C ILE A 128 2.13 -3.97 5.38
N GLY A 129 1.09 -3.15 5.43
CA GLY A 129 0.99 -1.95 4.58
C GLY A 129 0.71 -2.36 3.14
N SER A 130 -0.20 -3.31 2.96
CA SER A 130 -0.45 -3.99 1.69
C SER A 130 -0.88 -3.03 0.57
N ASN A 131 -1.37 -1.84 0.91
CA ASN A 131 -1.79 -0.81 -0.03
C ASN A 131 -2.84 -1.40 -0.99
N VAL A 132 -2.58 -1.41 -2.29
CA VAL A 132 -3.47 -2.02 -3.29
C VAL A 132 -3.38 -3.54 -3.36
N GLY A 133 -2.44 -4.18 -2.65
CA GLY A 133 -2.26 -5.63 -2.62
C GLY A 133 -1.33 -6.20 -3.70
N SER A 134 -0.36 -5.44 -4.23
CA SER A 134 0.54 -5.94 -5.27
C SER A 134 1.34 -7.18 -4.81
N TYR A 135 1.88 -7.16 -3.58
CA TYR A 135 2.59 -8.31 -3.01
C TYR A 135 1.64 -9.44 -2.64
N THR A 136 0.48 -9.13 -2.04
CA THR A 136 -0.57 -10.13 -1.79
C THR A 136 -1.00 -10.88 -3.05
N VAL A 137 -1.24 -10.19 -4.17
CA VAL A 137 -1.59 -10.83 -5.46
C VAL A 137 -0.42 -11.67 -5.99
N LEU A 138 0.82 -11.23 -5.79
CA LEU A 138 2.00 -11.97 -6.20
C LEU A 138 2.16 -13.26 -5.38
N ALA A 139 2.08 -13.19 -4.05
CA ALA A 139 2.19 -14.33 -3.15
C ALA A 139 1.00 -15.31 -3.30
N SER A 140 -0.23 -14.83 -3.15
CA SER A 140 -1.41 -15.70 -3.19
C SER A 140 -1.89 -16.02 -4.60
N GLY A 141 -1.86 -15.05 -5.51
CA GLY A 141 -2.37 -15.24 -6.87
C GLY A 141 -1.38 -15.91 -7.82
N ALA A 142 -0.10 -15.50 -7.79
CA ALA A 142 0.89 -16.02 -8.74
C ALA A 142 1.59 -17.29 -8.23
N VAL A 143 1.88 -17.37 -6.91
CA VAL A 143 2.53 -18.53 -6.29
C VAL A 143 1.52 -19.52 -5.69
N GLY A 144 0.41 -19.03 -5.14
CA GLY A 144 -0.60 -19.86 -4.46
C GLY A 144 -0.37 -20.03 -2.96
N ALA A 145 0.49 -19.21 -2.34
CA ALA A 145 0.72 -19.21 -0.90
C ALA A 145 -0.47 -18.62 -0.14
N HIS A 146 -0.58 -18.88 1.16
CA HIS A 146 -1.53 -18.16 2.02
C HIS A 146 -0.99 -16.77 2.35
N SER A 147 -1.87 -15.79 2.54
CA SER A 147 -1.45 -14.43 2.94
C SER A 147 -2.31 -13.81 4.03
N ILE A 148 -1.66 -13.07 4.93
CA ILE A 148 -2.32 -12.07 5.78
C ILE A 148 -1.94 -10.71 5.25
N ALA A 149 -2.92 -9.92 4.80
CA ALA A 149 -2.72 -8.61 4.21
C ALA A 149 -3.32 -7.54 5.10
N VAL A 150 -2.51 -6.58 5.55
CA VAL A 150 -2.93 -5.54 6.49
C VAL A 150 -2.83 -4.18 5.82
N GLU A 151 -3.96 -3.46 5.73
CA GLU A 151 -3.99 -2.09 5.18
C GLU A 151 -4.90 -1.18 6.04
N PRO A 152 -4.33 -0.25 6.83
CA PRO A 152 -5.10 0.53 7.79
C PRO A 152 -6.00 1.61 7.17
N LEU A 153 -5.70 2.08 5.95
CA LEU A 153 -6.47 3.13 5.31
C LEU A 153 -7.64 2.52 4.53
N LYS A 154 -8.88 2.78 4.98
CA LYS A 154 -10.09 2.22 4.37
C LYS A 154 -10.18 2.39 2.85
N ALA A 155 -9.87 3.58 2.33
CA ALA A 155 -9.91 3.83 0.89
C ALA A 155 -8.94 2.93 0.11
N THR A 156 -7.77 2.67 0.69
CA THR A 156 -6.73 1.81 0.11
C THR A 156 -7.05 0.33 0.31
N PHE A 157 -7.59 -0.03 1.48
CA PHE A 157 -8.10 -1.37 1.78
C PHE A 157 -9.19 -1.82 0.78
N ASP A 158 -10.06 -0.90 0.35
CA ASP A 158 -11.04 -1.21 -0.68
C ASP A 158 -10.37 -1.57 -2.03
N HIS A 159 -9.21 -1.00 -2.36
CA HIS A 159 -8.41 -1.40 -3.52
C HIS A 159 -7.77 -2.79 -3.32
N LEU A 160 -7.22 -3.08 -2.15
CA LEU A 160 -6.76 -4.42 -1.78
C LEU A 160 -7.86 -5.47 -1.99
N MET A 161 -9.03 -5.26 -1.40
CA MET A 161 -10.17 -6.18 -1.52
C MET A 161 -10.63 -6.35 -2.98
N ASN A 162 -10.60 -5.29 -3.78
CA ASN A 162 -10.90 -5.36 -5.19
C ASN A 162 -9.88 -6.21 -5.97
N ASN A 163 -8.60 -6.16 -5.62
CA ASN A 163 -7.57 -6.99 -6.22
C ASN A 163 -7.64 -8.45 -5.79
N ILE A 164 -7.95 -8.73 -4.52
CA ILE A 164 -8.21 -10.08 -4.01
C ILE A 164 -9.36 -10.71 -4.82
N ARG A 165 -10.50 -10.01 -4.94
CA ARG A 165 -11.68 -10.49 -5.68
C ARG A 165 -11.44 -10.65 -7.18
N CYS A 166 -10.71 -9.71 -7.78
CA CYS A 166 -10.35 -9.77 -9.21
C CYS A 166 -9.58 -11.05 -9.56
N ASN A 167 -8.73 -11.51 -8.63
CA ASN A 167 -7.91 -12.71 -8.81
C ASN A 167 -8.56 -13.97 -8.23
N LYS A 168 -9.73 -13.88 -7.59
CA LYS A 168 -10.45 -14.99 -6.96
C LYS A 168 -9.61 -15.74 -5.90
N ILE A 169 -8.91 -14.98 -5.07
CA ILE A 169 -7.99 -15.50 -4.04
C ILE A 169 -8.48 -15.25 -2.61
N GLU A 170 -9.78 -14.99 -2.42
CA GLU A 170 -10.41 -14.76 -1.12
C GLU A 170 -10.20 -15.93 -0.14
N ASN A 171 -10.06 -17.16 -0.65
CA ASN A 171 -9.82 -18.35 0.16
C ASN A 171 -8.35 -18.52 0.60
N LEU A 172 -7.44 -17.74 0.02
CA LEU A 172 -6.01 -17.76 0.37
C LEU A 172 -5.60 -16.57 1.23
N VAL A 173 -6.39 -15.48 1.22
CA VAL A 173 -6.02 -14.21 1.84
C VAL A 173 -6.94 -13.88 3.01
N THR A 174 -6.34 -13.61 4.17
CA THR A 174 -7.01 -12.92 5.28
C THR A 174 -6.64 -11.44 5.21
N ALA A 175 -7.61 -10.58 4.88
CA ALA A 175 -7.40 -9.14 4.80
C ALA A 175 -7.87 -8.45 6.09
N LEU A 176 -7.01 -7.58 6.66
CA LEU A 176 -7.20 -6.87 7.93
C LEU A 176 -7.05 -5.35 7.77
#